data_AF-E0NAY3-F1
#
_entry.id   AF-E0NAY3-F1
#
_cell.length_a   1.000
_cell.length_b   1.000
_cell.length_c   1.000
_cell.angle_alpha   90.00
_cell.angle_beta   90.00
_cell.angle_gamma   90.00
#
_symmetry.space_group_name_H-M   'P 1'
#
loop_
_entity.id
_entity.type
_entity.pdbx_description
1 polymer ?
#
loop_
_entity_poly.entity_id
_entity_poly.type
_entity_poly.pdbx_seq_one_letter_code
_entity_poly.pdbx_strand_id
1 'polypeptide(L)'
;MVNLIKQRIKLIDGNLKAAFLINRTIKGTKIGGEIRAALEEYELPVLSTVIVQRIIYPTSAITGSTVLDKEPNGEAAKEIQSLANEIINLINIDNHI
;
A
#
# COMPACT_ATOMS: atom_id res chain seq x y z
N MET A 1 16.65 -4.96 7.49
CA MET A 1 16.28 -3.80 6.64
C MET A 1 15.30 -2.86 7.35
N VAL A 2 14.17 -3.34 7.89
CA VAL A 2 13.18 -2.52 8.62
C VAL A 2 13.77 -1.71 9.78
N ASN A 3 14.69 -2.29 10.56
CA ASN A 3 15.35 -1.59 11.66
C ASN A 3 16.09 -0.31 11.24
N LEU A 4 16.65 -0.26 10.03
CA LEU A 4 17.33 0.94 9.51
C LEU A 4 16.32 2.06 9.23
N ILE A 5 15.14 1.72 8.71
CA ILE A 5 14.05 2.67 8.48
C ILE A 5 13.59 3.23 9.83
N LYS A 6 13.33 2.38 10.82
CA LYS A 6 12.93 2.80 12.18
C LYS A 6 13.98 3.70 12.85
N GLN A 7 15.27 3.35 12.73
CA GLN A 7 16.37 4.18 13.22
C GLN A 7 16.36 5.56 12.54
N ARG A 8 16.18 5.60 11.22
CA ARG A 8 16.15 6.87 10.50
C ARG A 8 14.97 7.74 10.91
N ILE A 9 13.76 7.16 11.04
CA ILE A 9 12.56 7.87 11.52
C ILE A 9 12.82 8.52 12.89
N LYS A 10 13.45 7.78 13.82
CA LYS A 10 13.80 8.30 15.15
C LYS A 10 14.84 9.43 15.10
N LEU A 11 15.78 9.39 14.16
CA LEU A 11 16.82 10.41 14.01
C LEU A 11 16.32 11.75 13.42
N ILE A 12 15.14 11.76 12.80
CA ILE A 12 14.54 12.96 12.22
C ILE A 12 13.18 13.27 12.84
N ASP A 13 13.01 12.90 14.10
CA ASP A 13 11.83 13.20 14.94
C ASP A 13 10.49 12.83 14.29
N GLY A 14 10.42 11.70 13.58
CA GLY A 14 9.17 11.21 13.01
C GLY A 14 8.71 11.90 11.72
N ASN A 15 9.53 12.80 11.16
CA ASN A 15 9.23 13.49 9.90
C ASN A 15 9.22 12.54 8.68
N LEU A 16 9.90 11.39 8.78
CA LEU A 16 9.81 10.34 7.77
C LEU A 16 8.65 9.41 8.10
N LYS A 17 7.71 9.30 7.16
CA LYS A 17 6.58 8.38 7.24
C LYS A 17 6.91 7.09 6.49
N ALA A 18 6.56 5.96 7.08
CA ALA A 18 6.72 4.65 6.48
C ALA A 18 5.51 3.79 6.83
N ALA A 19 5.05 3.01 5.87
CA ALA A 19 3.97 2.05 6.03
C ALA A 19 4.23 0.81 5.16
N PHE A 20 3.64 -0.32 5.52
CA PHE A 20 3.64 -1.53 4.70
C PHE A 20 2.42 -1.56 3.78
N LEU A 21 2.65 -1.93 2.51
CA LEU A 21 1.61 -2.24 1.54
C LEU A 21 1.64 -3.74 1.23
N ILE A 22 0.51 -4.43 1.40
CA ILE A 22 0.37 -5.80 0.92
C ILE A 22 0.00 -5.75 -0.56
N ASN A 23 0.92 -6.21 -1.41
CA ASN A 23 0.75 -6.22 -2.86
C ASN A 23 0.75 -7.64 -3.44
N ARG A 24 0.11 -7.79 -4.61
CA ARG A 24 0.03 -9.03 -5.39
C ARG A 24 -0.47 -10.23 -4.57
N THR A 25 -1.42 -10.00 -3.68
CA THR A 25 -2.05 -11.11 -2.96
C THR A 25 -2.95 -11.92 -3.89
N ILE A 26 -3.05 -13.22 -3.65
CA ILE A 26 -4.01 -14.09 -4.35
C ILE A 26 -5.34 -14.02 -3.58
N LYS A 27 -6.39 -13.56 -4.26
CA LYS A 27 -7.73 -13.42 -3.68
C LYS A 27 -8.22 -14.75 -3.09
N GLY A 28 -8.79 -14.71 -1.89
CA GLY A 28 -9.37 -15.89 -1.23
C GLY A 28 -8.36 -16.79 -0.51
N THR A 29 -7.10 -16.37 -0.40
CA THR A 29 -6.09 -17.10 0.37
C THR A 29 -5.99 -16.58 1.81
N LYS A 30 -5.78 -17.49 2.77
CA LYS A 30 -5.48 -17.14 4.18
C LYS A 30 -4.16 -16.37 4.33
N ILE A 31 -3.27 -16.52 3.34
CA ILE A 31 -1.93 -15.92 3.29
C ILE A 31 -1.99 -14.39 3.47
N GLY A 32 -3.01 -13.71 2.92
CA GLY A 32 -3.14 -12.26 3.10
C GLY A 32 -3.32 -11.82 4.57
N GLY A 33 -3.99 -12.64 5.39
CA GLY A 33 -4.16 -12.39 6.82
C GLY A 33 -2.91 -12.72 7.62
N GLU A 34 -2.25 -13.85 7.30
CA GLU A 34 -1.00 -14.27 7.95
C GLU A 34 0.14 -13.27 7.72
N ILE A 35 0.25 -12.73 6.49
CA ILE A 35 1.21 -11.68 6.18
C ILE A 35 0.94 -10.41 6.99
N ARG A 36 -0.34 -10.01 7.14
CA ARG A 36 -0.67 -8.82 7.94
C ARG A 36 -0.21 -8.97 9.38
N ALA A 37 -0.53 -10.10 10.03
CA ALA A 37 -0.10 -10.36 11.40
C ALA A 37 1.43 -10.30 11.55
N ALA A 38 2.17 -10.93 10.63
CA ALA A 38 3.64 -10.90 10.65
C ALA A 38 4.21 -9.48 10.42
N LEU A 39 3.52 -8.62 9.66
CA LEU A 39 3.95 -7.24 9.41
C LEU A 39 3.66 -6.31 10.59
N GLU A 40 2.59 -6.56 11.34
CA GLU A 40 2.24 -5.79 12.55
C GLU A 40 3.32 -5.91 13.64
N GLU A 41 4.05 -7.03 13.71
CA GLU A 41 5.18 -7.23 14.64
C GLU A 41 6.33 -6.23 14.45
N TYR A 42 6.43 -5.57 13.30
CA TYR A 42 7.50 -4.61 13.01
C TYR A 42 7.21 -3.20 13.55
N GLU A 43 6.03 -2.96 14.13
CA GLU A 43 5.59 -1.66 14.68
C GLU A 43 5.62 -0.51 13.65
N LEU A 44 5.42 -0.84 12.37
CA LEU A 44 5.12 0.16 11.33
C LEU A 44 3.67 -0.04 10.88
N PRO A 45 2.96 1.04 10.53
CA PRO A 45 1.57 0.92 10.09
C PRO A 45 1.47 0.02 8.86
N VAL A 46 0.51 -0.89 8.86
CA VAL A 46 0.15 -1.70 7.69
C VAL A 46 -1.09 -1.07 7.07
N LEU A 47 -1.00 -0.72 5.78
CA LEU A 47 -2.12 -0.14 5.07
C LEU A 47 -3.29 -1.14 5.00
N SER A 48 -4.49 -0.61 5.14
CA SER A 48 -5.76 -1.33 5.01
C SER A 48 -5.97 -1.79 3.57
N THR A 49 -5.56 -0.96 2.62
CA THR A 49 -5.63 -1.28 1.19
C THR A 49 -4.73 -2.47 0.85
N VAL A 50 -5.29 -3.41 0.09
CA VAL A 50 -4.57 -4.58 -0.40
C VAL A 50 -4.70 -4.63 -1.91
N ILE A 51 -3.56 -4.73 -2.61
CA ILE A 51 -3.54 -4.87 -4.07
C ILE A 51 -3.59 -6.34 -4.43
N VAL A 52 -4.67 -6.76 -5.10
CA VAL A 52 -4.86 -8.14 -5.52
C VAL A 52 -4.11 -8.38 -6.84
N GLN A 53 -3.57 -9.59 -6.99
CA GLN A 53 -2.99 -10.02 -8.26
C GLN A 53 -4.07 -10.11 -9.34
N ARG A 54 -3.96 -9.25 -10.36
CA ARG A 54 -4.90 -9.17 -11.48
C ARG A 54 -4.15 -9.05 -12.80
N ILE A 55 -4.68 -9.67 -13.85
CA ILE A 55 -4.11 -9.63 -15.20
C ILE A 55 -4.13 -8.21 -15.78
N ILE A 56 -5.05 -7.35 -15.35
CA ILE A 56 -5.15 -5.97 -15.85
C ILE A 56 -3.91 -5.12 -15.58
N TYR A 57 -3.16 -5.39 -14.50
CA TYR A 57 -1.91 -4.66 -14.21
C TYR A 57 -0.86 -4.87 -15.30
N PRO A 58 -0.45 -6.12 -15.66
CA PRO A 58 0.48 -6.33 -16.75
C PRO A 58 -0.11 -5.98 -18.13
N THR A 59 -1.40 -6.22 -18.40
CA THR A 59 -1.97 -5.93 -19.73
C THR A 59 -2.10 -4.43 -20.02
N SER A 60 -2.46 -3.62 -19.01
CA SER A 60 -2.47 -2.15 -19.15
C SER A 60 -1.07 -1.61 -19.41
N ALA A 61 -0.07 -2.09 -18.66
CA ALA A 61 1.33 -1.68 -18.82
C ALA A 61 1.89 -1.99 -20.22
N ILE A 62 1.54 -3.13 -20.83
CA ILE A 62 1.93 -3.47 -22.21
C ILE A 62 1.47 -2.40 -23.21
N THR A 63 0.29 -1.83 -22.97
CA THR A 63 -0.28 -0.79 -23.85
C THR A 63 0.11 0.64 -23.44
N GLY A 64 1.03 0.81 -22.49
CA GLY A 64 1.43 2.13 -21.98
C GLY A 64 0.32 2.85 -21.21
N SER A 65 -0.63 2.11 -20.63
CA SER A 65 -1.75 2.66 -19.87
C SER A 65 -1.77 2.09 -18.46
N THR A 66 -2.74 2.52 -17.66
CA THR A 66 -2.97 2.06 -16.29
C THR A 66 -4.29 1.30 -16.16
N VAL A 67 -4.51 0.72 -14.98
CA VAL A 67 -5.81 0.12 -14.61
C VAL A 67 -6.92 1.16 -14.51
N LEU A 68 -6.58 2.43 -14.23
CA LEU A 68 -7.52 3.55 -14.20
C LEU A 68 -8.01 3.90 -15.62
N ASP A 69 -7.16 3.74 -16.63
CA ASP A 69 -7.53 4.00 -18.03
C ASP A 69 -8.36 2.85 -18.62
N LYS A 70 -7.99 1.60 -18.31
CA LYS A 70 -8.59 0.41 -18.93
C LYS A 70 -9.93 0.03 -18.29
N GLU A 71 -10.02 0.06 -16.96
CA GLU A 71 -11.23 -0.26 -16.22
C GLU A 71 -11.41 0.73 -15.07
N PRO A 72 -11.81 1.99 -15.34
CA PRO A 72 -11.89 3.06 -14.34
C PRO A 72 -12.81 2.74 -13.14
N ASN A 73 -13.83 1.92 -13.37
CA ASN A 73 -14.78 1.46 -12.34
C ASN A 73 -14.49 0.02 -11.88
N GLY A 74 -13.41 -0.59 -12.38
CA GLY A 74 -12.99 -1.94 -12.05
C GLY A 74 -12.38 -2.03 -10.66
N GLU A 75 -12.27 -3.25 -10.15
CA GLU A 75 -11.77 -3.49 -8.80
C GLU A 75 -10.30 -3.04 -8.62
N ALA A 76 -9.47 -3.18 -9.67
CA ALA A 76 -8.09 -2.69 -9.64
C ALA A 76 -8.03 -1.16 -9.52
N ALA A 77 -8.90 -0.44 -10.24
CA ALA A 77 -8.97 1.01 -10.15
C ALA A 77 -9.41 1.46 -8.75
N LYS A 78 -10.41 0.81 -8.16
CA LYS A 78 -10.85 1.06 -6.78
C LYS A 78 -9.73 0.80 -5.77
N GLU A 79 -8.99 -0.29 -5.90
CA GLU A 79 -7.84 -0.61 -5.05
C GLU A 79 -6.78 0.51 -5.11
N ILE A 80 -6.44 1.01 -6.30
CA ILE A 80 -5.45 2.09 -6.47
C ILE A 80 -5.96 3.42 -5.92
N GLN A 81 -7.25 3.74 -6.11
CA GLN A 81 -7.86 4.95 -5.54
C GLN A 81 -7.87 4.91 -4.01
N SER A 82 -8.23 3.77 -3.41
CA SER A 82 -8.15 3.56 -1.96
C SER A 82 -6.72 3.72 -1.45
N LEU A 83 -5.73 3.16 -2.14
CA LEU A 83 -4.32 3.30 -1.78
C LEU A 83 -3.88 4.77 -1.82
N ALA A 84 -4.25 5.50 -2.88
CA ALA A 84 -3.91 6.91 -3.02
C ALA A 84 -4.50 7.74 -1.86
N ASN A 85 -5.78 7.53 -1.53
CA ASN A 85 -6.44 8.20 -0.41
C ASN A 85 -5.75 7.88 0.93
N GLU A 86 -5.38 6.62 1.15
CA GLU A 86 -4.72 6.19 2.38
C GLU A 86 -3.33 6.82 2.55
N ILE A 87 -2.56 6.92 1.45
CA ILE A 87 -1.25 7.60 1.43
C ILE A 87 -1.42 9.10 1.70
N ILE A 88 -2.39 9.75 1.04
CA ILE A 88 -2.66 11.17 1.24
C ILE A 88 -3.03 11.44 2.71
N ASN A 89 -3.89 10.60 3.29
CA ASN A 89 -4.24 10.71 4.70
C ASN A 89 -3.01 10.51 5.60
N LEU A 90 -2.17 9.51 5.34
CA LEU A 90 -0.95 9.27 6.11
C LEU A 90 0.01 10.47 6.10
N ILE A 91 0.08 11.20 4.99
CA ILE A 91 0.92 12.41 4.86
C ILE A 91 0.25 13.62 5.52
N ASN A 92 -1.08 13.75 5.42
CA ASN A 92 -1.81 14.94 5.88
C ASN A 92 -2.13 14.94 7.38
N ILE A 93 -2.12 13.79 8.06
CA ILE A 93 -2.41 13.69 9.50
C ILE A 93 -1.50 14.60 10.37
N ASP A 94 -0.32 14.99 9.87
CA ASP A 94 0.60 15.88 10.59
C ASP A 94 0.51 17.37 10.22
N ASN A 95 -0.34 17.77 9.25
CA ASN A 95 -0.52 19.19 8.87
C ASN A 95 -1.46 19.97 9.82
N HIS A 96 -1.81 19.41 10.97
CA HIS A 96 -2.52 20.10 12.05
C HIS A 96 -1.56 20.47 13.18
N ILE A 97 -0.79 21.54 12.97
CA ILE A 97 -0.12 22.33 14.02
C ILE A 97 -0.49 23.80 13.80
#